data_AF-A0A1B1ZN97-F1
#
_entry.id   AF-A0A1B1ZN97-F1
#
_cell.length_a   1.000
_cell.length_b   1.000
_cell.length_c   1.000
_cell.angle_alpha   90.00
_cell.angle_beta   90.00
_cell.angle_gamma   90.00
#
_symmetry.space_group_name_H-M   'P 1'
#
loop_
_entity.id
_entity.type
_entity.pdbx_description
1 polymer ?
#
loop_
_entity_poly.entity_id
_entity_poly.type
_entity_poly.pdbx_seq_one_letter_code
_entity_poly.pdbx_strand_id
1 'polypeptide(L)'
;MTWSSYGVYVLISISLVLAPGPDTFVVLRAALAGGRAHGVLSAAGVFTASAAQGVAAAFGLGLLVVQSQTAFTVVRWLGVAYLTYLGLRAVRAAVRGRYGPLGGPSPDGAAGRTFAAGFLCNITNPKILVMYVSVLPQFLDPQRATVADALLLALTVAVVGTCWLIGLALAAVRMRGWLSSRRARRSLDAVAGTAFLGFGGAMALNG
;
A
#
# COMPACT_ATOMS: atom_id res chain seq x y z
N MET A 1 -9.03 -15.10 -19.96
CA MET A 1 -9.77 -14.01 -19.26
C MET A 1 -10.47 -13.10 -20.26
N THR A 2 -11.55 -12.40 -19.89
CA THR A 2 -12.18 -11.37 -20.76
C THR A 2 -11.62 -9.97 -20.46
N TRP A 3 -11.53 -9.09 -21.46
CA TRP A 3 -11.02 -7.72 -21.26
C TRP A 3 -11.84 -6.90 -20.25
N SER A 4 -13.14 -7.16 -20.13
CA SER A 4 -14.01 -6.55 -19.13
C SER A 4 -13.62 -6.95 -17.70
N SER A 5 -13.36 -8.24 -17.47
CA SER A 5 -12.90 -8.74 -16.15
C SER A 5 -11.54 -8.17 -15.76
N TYR A 6 -10.63 -8.02 -16.72
CA TYR A 6 -9.33 -7.37 -16.50
C TYR A 6 -9.46 -5.89 -16.10
N GLY A 7 -10.34 -5.14 -16.78
CA GLY A 7 -10.62 -3.74 -16.43
C GLY A 7 -11.15 -3.58 -15.00
N VAL A 8 -12.07 -4.45 -14.57
CA VAL A 8 -12.58 -4.48 -13.19
C VAL A 8 -11.47 -4.78 -12.18
N TYR A 9 -10.57 -5.72 -12.50
CA TYR A 9 -9.43 -6.04 -11.65
C TYR A 9 -8.48 -4.85 -11.48
N VAL A 10 -8.23 -4.08 -12.55
CA VAL A 10 -7.42 -2.86 -12.48
C VAL A 10 -8.08 -1.84 -11.54
N LEU A 11 -9.41 -1.63 -11.64
CA LEU A 11 -10.13 -0.71 -10.75
C LEU A 11 -10.05 -1.13 -9.27
N ILE A 12 -10.19 -2.43 -8.99
CA ILE A 12 -10.01 -2.96 -7.63
C ILE A 12 -8.57 -2.75 -7.16
N SER A 13 -7.59 -3.01 -8.02
CA SER A 13 -6.17 -2.79 -7.72
C SER A 13 -5.89 -1.33 -7.39
N ILE A 14 -6.42 -0.39 -8.18
CA ILE A 14 -6.33 1.05 -7.91
C ILE A 14 -6.96 1.40 -6.56
N SER A 15 -8.19 0.94 -6.32
CA SER A 15 -8.90 1.20 -5.06
C SER A 15 -8.12 0.70 -3.84
N LEU A 16 -7.48 -0.46 -3.96
CA LEU A 16 -6.67 -1.04 -2.91
C LEU A 16 -5.38 -0.24 -2.65
N VAL A 17 -4.70 0.22 -3.70
CA VAL A 17 -3.42 0.96 -3.52
C VAL A 17 -3.64 2.37 -3.00
N LEU A 18 -4.81 2.97 -3.25
CA LEU A 18 -5.19 4.27 -2.68
C LEU A 18 -5.28 4.22 -1.14
N ALA A 19 -5.60 3.06 -0.56
CA ALA A 19 -5.57 2.88 0.89
C ALA A 19 -4.10 2.83 1.38
N PRO A 20 -3.65 3.82 2.19
CA PRO A 20 -2.27 3.88 2.64
C PRO A 20 -1.96 2.68 3.54
N GLY A 21 -0.91 1.94 3.18
CA GLY A 21 -0.42 0.78 3.94
C GLY A 21 0.98 0.99 4.52
N PRO A 22 1.57 -0.02 5.17
CA PRO A 22 2.94 0.04 5.71
C PRO A 22 3.98 0.42 4.65
N ASP A 23 3.80 -0.10 3.43
CA ASP A 23 4.58 0.18 2.22
C ASP A 23 4.60 1.70 1.89
N THR A 24 3.45 2.37 2.02
CA THR A 24 3.33 3.82 1.80
C THR A 24 4.22 4.61 2.76
N PHE A 25 4.23 4.26 4.04
CA PHE A 25 5.03 4.97 5.04
C PHE A 25 6.53 4.73 4.85
N VAL A 26 6.94 3.50 4.53
CA VAL A 26 8.35 3.17 4.28
C VAL A 26 8.90 3.93 3.08
N VAL A 27 8.15 3.96 1.97
CA VAL A 27 8.55 4.69 0.75
C VAL A 27 8.58 6.20 0.98
N LEU A 28 7.57 6.77 1.66
CA LEU A 28 7.54 8.19 1.98
C LEU A 28 8.71 8.60 2.88
N ARG A 29 9.04 7.77 3.87
CA ARG A 29 10.19 8.01 4.76
C ARG A 29 11.51 8.01 3.99
N ALA A 30 11.70 7.02 3.12
CA ALA A 30 12.88 6.95 2.26
C ALA A 30 12.99 8.17 1.35
N ALA A 31 11.85 8.61 0.76
CA ALA A 31 11.80 9.78 -0.11
C ALA A 31 12.10 11.09 0.64
N LEU A 32 11.55 11.27 1.83
CA LEU A 32 11.74 12.49 2.62
C LEU A 32 13.16 12.57 3.20
N ALA A 33 13.76 11.45 3.58
CA ALA A 33 15.11 11.41 4.14
C ALA A 33 16.20 11.47 3.05
N GLY A 34 16.12 10.62 2.03
CA GLY A 34 17.15 10.45 0.99
C GLY A 34 16.78 11.03 -0.39
N GLY A 35 15.68 11.77 -0.48
CA GLY A 35 15.22 12.39 -1.72
C GLY A 35 14.59 11.41 -2.71
N ARG A 36 14.39 11.86 -3.94
CA ARG A 36 13.69 11.11 -5.01
C ARG A 36 14.30 9.73 -5.25
N ALA A 37 15.63 9.65 -5.31
CA ALA A 37 16.35 8.41 -5.56
C ALA A 37 16.04 7.33 -4.53
N HIS A 38 16.03 7.69 -3.23
CA HIS A 38 15.72 6.76 -2.15
C HIS A 38 14.25 6.36 -2.13
N GLY A 39 13.33 7.29 -2.45
CA GLY A 39 11.91 6.97 -2.63
C GLY A 39 11.67 5.95 -3.73
N VAL A 40 12.27 6.16 -4.91
CA VAL A 40 12.16 5.23 -6.05
C VAL A 40 12.82 3.88 -5.72
N LEU A 41 13.98 3.88 -5.06
CA LEU A 41 14.67 2.65 -4.70
C LEU A 41 13.92 1.80 -3.67
N SER A 42 13.28 2.46 -2.70
CA SER A 42 12.39 1.78 -1.75
C SER A 42 11.15 1.23 -2.46
N ALA A 43 10.58 1.97 -3.41
CA ALA A 43 9.45 1.50 -4.22
C ALA A 43 9.84 0.31 -5.12
N ALA A 44 11.07 0.28 -5.64
CA ALA A 44 11.60 -0.87 -6.37
C ALA A 44 11.70 -2.11 -5.47
N GLY A 45 12.10 -1.94 -4.20
CA GLY A 45 12.05 -3.03 -3.21
C GLY A 45 10.64 -3.58 -3.00
N VAL A 46 9.65 -2.68 -2.87
CA VAL A 46 8.23 -3.03 -2.78
C VAL A 46 7.76 -3.79 -4.02
N PHE A 47 8.11 -3.31 -5.22
CA PHE A 47 7.81 -3.98 -6.48
C PHE A 47 8.34 -5.40 -6.51
N THR A 48 9.62 -5.61 -6.22
CA THR A 48 10.25 -6.93 -6.27
C THR A 48 9.61 -7.90 -5.28
N ALA A 49 9.30 -7.44 -4.07
CA ALA A 49 8.57 -8.26 -3.09
C ALA A 49 7.15 -8.60 -3.55
N SER A 50 6.42 -7.62 -4.11
CA SER A 50 5.06 -7.83 -4.63
C SER A 50 5.07 -8.80 -5.80
N ALA A 51 6.01 -8.64 -6.73
CA ALA A 51 6.18 -9.53 -7.87
C ALA A 51 6.53 -10.95 -7.41
N ALA A 52 7.44 -11.12 -6.44
CA ALA A 52 7.77 -12.42 -5.89
C ALA A 52 6.57 -13.12 -5.24
N GLN A 53 5.78 -12.39 -4.43
CA GLN A 53 4.53 -12.91 -3.86
C GLN A 53 3.51 -13.27 -4.94
N GLY A 54 3.39 -12.43 -5.97
CA GLY A 54 2.46 -12.64 -7.07
C GLY A 54 2.85 -13.84 -7.94
N VAL A 55 4.14 -14.04 -8.19
CA VAL A 55 4.68 -15.25 -8.84
C VAL A 55 4.38 -16.48 -7.98
N ALA A 56 4.70 -16.44 -6.68
CA ALA A 56 4.40 -17.54 -5.77
C ALA A 56 2.90 -17.88 -5.74
N ALA A 57 2.04 -16.86 -5.74
CA ALA A 57 0.60 -17.04 -5.82
C ALA A 57 0.15 -17.62 -7.17
N ALA A 58 0.68 -17.12 -8.29
CA ALA A 58 0.34 -17.62 -9.63
C ALA A 58 0.68 -19.12 -9.78
N PHE A 59 1.86 -19.54 -9.32
CA PHE A 59 2.25 -20.95 -9.35
C PHE A 59 1.50 -21.80 -8.31
N GLY A 60 1.32 -21.29 -7.09
CA GLY A 60 0.60 -21.99 -6.02
C GLY A 60 -0.89 -22.18 -6.31
N LEU A 61 -1.55 -21.17 -6.88
CA LEU A 61 -2.93 -21.26 -7.34
C LEU A 61 -3.07 -22.20 -8.53
N GLY A 62 -2.10 -22.22 -9.46
CA GLY A 62 -2.08 -23.19 -10.56
C GLY A 62 -2.10 -24.64 -10.06
N LEU A 63 -1.31 -24.96 -9.04
CA LEU A 63 -1.32 -26.29 -8.41
C LEU A 63 -2.65 -26.61 -7.70
N LEU A 64 -3.23 -25.63 -6.99
CA LEU A 64 -4.51 -25.80 -6.29
C LEU A 64 -5.70 -25.98 -7.25
N VAL A 65 -5.73 -25.23 -8.36
CA VAL A 65 -6.77 -25.32 -9.39
C VAL A 65 -6.75 -26.68 -10.07
N VAL A 66 -5.56 -27.22 -10.37
CA VAL A 66 -5.41 -28.54 -10.99
C VAL A 66 -5.81 -29.67 -10.02
N GLN A 67 -5.57 -29.50 -8.71
CA GLN A 67 -5.80 -30.58 -7.74
C GLN A 67 -7.17 -30.59 -7.06
N SER A 68 -7.80 -29.44 -6.76
CA SER A 68 -9.06 -29.44 -6.00
C SER A 68 -9.87 -28.13 -6.09
N GLN A 69 -11.08 -28.23 -6.64
CA GLN A 69 -12.06 -27.13 -6.67
C GLN A 69 -12.52 -26.71 -5.26
N THR A 70 -12.61 -27.64 -4.32
CA THR A 70 -12.97 -27.35 -2.92
C THR A 70 -11.89 -26.54 -2.22
N ALA A 71 -10.62 -26.90 -2.41
CA ALA A 71 -9.49 -26.16 -1.82
C ALA A 71 -9.45 -24.71 -2.33
N PHE A 72 -9.67 -24.51 -3.64
CA PHE A 72 -9.77 -23.19 -4.25
C PHE A 72 -10.89 -22.33 -3.61
N THR A 73 -12.09 -22.91 -3.42
CA THR A 73 -13.21 -22.21 -2.78
C THR A 73 -12.92 -21.84 -1.31
N VAL A 74 -12.28 -22.74 -0.54
CA VAL A 74 -11.91 -22.45 0.86
C VAL A 74 -10.94 -21.29 0.95
N VAL A 75 -9.87 -21.33 0.14
CA VAL A 75 -8.86 -20.26 0.10
C VAL A 75 -9.50 -18.92 -0.28
N ARG A 76 -10.40 -18.92 -1.27
CA ARG A 76 -11.16 -17.73 -1.68
C ARG A 76 -11.94 -17.12 -0.51
N TRP A 77 -12.69 -17.91 0.25
CA TRP A 77 -13.50 -17.42 1.37
C TRP A 77 -12.67 -16.95 2.57
N LEU A 78 -11.57 -17.65 2.89
CA LEU A 78 -10.61 -17.19 3.90
C LEU A 78 -10.05 -15.82 3.54
N GLY A 79 -9.75 -15.62 2.27
CA GLY A 79 -9.32 -14.35 1.74
C GLY A 79 -10.33 -13.22 1.93
N VAL A 80 -11.60 -13.47 1.60
CA VAL A 80 -12.70 -12.51 1.82
C VAL A 80 -12.80 -12.10 3.29
N ALA A 81 -12.86 -13.06 4.21
CA ALA A 81 -12.97 -12.79 5.64
C ALA A 81 -11.80 -11.94 6.16
N TYR A 82 -10.60 -12.20 5.68
CA TYR A 82 -9.41 -11.46 6.08
C TYR A 82 -9.36 -10.04 5.49
N LEU A 83 -9.79 -9.83 4.23
CA LEU A 83 -9.98 -8.48 3.68
C LEU A 83 -10.93 -7.65 4.52
N THR A 84 -12.06 -8.25 4.93
CA THR A 84 -13.03 -7.59 5.82
C THR A 84 -12.36 -7.20 7.13
N TYR A 85 -11.58 -8.10 7.74
CA TYR A 85 -10.82 -7.80 8.96
C TYR A 85 -9.81 -6.64 8.77
N LEU A 86 -9.03 -6.64 7.68
CA LEU A 86 -8.08 -5.56 7.39
C LEU A 86 -8.78 -4.22 7.14
N GLY A 87 -9.88 -4.21 6.38
CA GLY A 87 -10.70 -3.02 6.17
C GLY A 87 -11.19 -2.43 7.50
N LEU A 88 -11.70 -3.29 8.39
CA LEU A 88 -12.10 -2.89 9.73
C LEU A 88 -10.92 -2.36 10.56
N ARG A 89 -9.74 -2.98 10.45
CA ARG A 89 -8.54 -2.51 11.15
C ARG A 89 -8.06 -1.14 10.63
N ALA A 90 -8.11 -0.91 9.31
CA ALA A 90 -7.76 0.37 8.70
C ALA A 90 -8.72 1.48 9.14
N VAL A 91 -10.03 1.21 9.14
CA VAL A 91 -11.06 2.12 9.67
C VAL A 91 -10.79 2.41 11.15
N ARG A 92 -10.50 1.39 11.97
CA ARG A 92 -10.17 1.58 13.40
C ARG A 92 -8.91 2.40 13.63
N ALA A 93 -7.87 2.23 12.79
CA ALA A 93 -6.65 3.00 12.88
C ALA A 93 -6.88 4.48 12.51
N ALA A 94 -7.67 4.73 11.47
CA ALA A 94 -8.11 6.07 11.07
C ALA A 94 -8.90 6.76 12.18
N VAL A 95 -9.83 6.04 12.84
CA VAL A 95 -10.64 6.55 13.96
C VAL A 95 -9.80 6.82 15.22
N ARG A 96 -8.74 6.03 15.47
CA ARG A 96 -7.90 6.16 16.68
C ARG A 96 -6.75 7.16 16.55
N GLY A 97 -6.50 7.72 15.36
CA GLY A 97 -5.49 8.77 15.14
C GLY A 97 -4.04 8.40 15.46
N ARG A 98 -3.72 7.12 15.65
CA ARG A 98 -2.37 6.66 16.02
C ARG A 98 -1.50 6.48 14.76
N TYR A 99 -1.01 7.60 14.24
CA TYR A 99 0.08 7.60 13.28
C TYR A 99 1.39 7.85 14.05
N GLY A 100 2.29 6.87 14.05
CA GLY A 100 3.60 7.04 14.69
C GLY A 100 4.38 8.19 14.07
N PRO A 101 5.28 8.87 14.82
CA PRO A 101 6.04 10.00 14.30
C PRO A 101 6.82 9.61 13.03
N LEU A 102 6.71 10.43 11.99
CA LEU A 102 7.50 10.30 10.76
C LEU A 102 9.02 10.57 10.97
N GLY A 103 9.46 10.78 12.22
CA GLY A 103 10.82 11.10 12.60
C GLY A 103 11.48 10.00 13.43
N GLY A 104 12.37 9.23 12.80
CA GLY A 104 13.39 8.43 13.45
C GLY A 104 14.65 8.42 12.58
N PRO A 105 15.79 7.88 13.04
CA PRO A 105 17.04 7.91 12.29
C PRO A 105 16.86 7.30 10.88
N SER A 106 17.36 8.01 9.88
CA SER A 106 17.44 7.53 8.50
C SER A 106 18.41 6.36 8.45
N PRO A 107 18.19 5.30 7.65
CA PRO A 107 19.28 4.38 7.36
C PRO A 107 20.36 5.17 6.63
N ASP A 108 21.55 5.27 7.22
CA ASP A 108 22.72 5.85 6.56
C ASP A 108 22.89 5.24 5.15
N GLY A 109 22.79 6.12 4.14
CA GLY A 109 23.51 6.17 2.87
C GLY A 109 23.51 4.99 1.89
N ALA A 110 23.23 3.75 2.31
CA ALA A 110 23.41 2.59 1.44
C ALA A 110 22.14 2.31 0.64
N ALA A 111 22.25 2.41 -0.69
CA ALA A 111 21.21 2.04 -1.65
C ALA A 111 20.58 0.66 -1.31
N GLY A 112 21.41 -0.34 -0.97
CA GLY A 112 20.95 -1.67 -0.60
C GLY A 112 20.01 -1.70 0.61
N ARG A 113 20.25 -0.88 1.65
CA ARG A 113 19.38 -0.82 2.84
C ARG A 113 18.01 -0.22 2.53
N THR A 114 17.98 0.75 1.63
CA THR A 114 16.73 1.41 1.20
C THR A 114 15.85 0.48 0.39
N PHE A 115 16.45 -0.27 -0.54
CA PHE A 115 15.76 -1.33 -1.27
C PHE A 115 15.27 -2.42 -0.31
N ALA A 116 16.14 -2.92 0.57
CA ALA A 116 15.80 -3.98 1.52
C ALA A 116 14.67 -3.58 2.46
N ALA A 117 14.61 -2.32 2.91
CA ALA A 117 13.51 -1.82 3.73
C ALA A 117 12.16 -1.90 3.02
N GLY A 118 12.10 -1.49 1.75
CA GLY A 118 10.89 -1.63 0.92
C GLY A 118 10.52 -3.09 0.67
N PHE A 119 11.50 -3.93 0.34
CA PHE A 119 11.30 -5.36 0.11
C PHE A 119 10.77 -6.08 1.36
N LEU A 120 11.45 -5.95 2.50
CA LEU A 120 11.09 -6.61 3.76
C LEU A 120 9.74 -6.13 4.28
N CYS A 121 9.44 -4.84 4.11
CA CYS A 121 8.13 -4.30 4.45
C CYS A 121 7.03 -4.93 3.59
N ASN A 122 7.27 -5.09 2.29
CA ASN A 122 6.21 -5.54 1.39
C ASN A 122 6.05 -7.06 1.34
N ILE A 123 7.13 -7.83 1.51
CA ILE A 123 7.07 -9.30 1.52
C ILE A 123 6.22 -9.84 2.69
N THR A 124 6.09 -9.06 3.76
CA THR A 124 5.25 -9.36 4.93
C THR A 124 3.95 -8.56 4.92
N ASN A 125 3.67 -7.78 3.87
CA ASN A 125 2.52 -6.89 3.82
C ASN A 125 1.23 -7.69 3.63
N PRO A 126 0.36 -7.75 4.67
CA PRO A 126 -0.86 -8.53 4.58
C PRO A 126 -1.80 -7.98 3.50
N LYS A 127 -1.74 -6.69 3.16
CA LYS A 127 -2.56 -6.08 2.10
C LYS A 127 -2.35 -6.78 0.74
N ILE A 128 -1.08 -7.02 0.39
CA ILE A 128 -0.69 -7.60 -0.91
C ILE A 128 -0.90 -9.11 -0.91
N LEU A 129 -0.51 -9.80 0.16
CA LEU A 129 -0.77 -11.24 0.32
C LEU A 129 -2.25 -11.55 0.11
N VAL A 130 -3.11 -10.72 0.67
CA VAL A 130 -4.55 -10.93 0.62
C VAL A 130 -5.12 -10.58 -0.75
N MET A 131 -4.61 -9.56 -1.43
CA MET A 131 -4.95 -9.33 -2.83
C MET A 131 -4.70 -10.58 -3.67
N TYR A 132 -3.56 -11.23 -3.50
CA TYR A 132 -3.19 -12.43 -4.25
C TYR A 132 -3.95 -13.69 -3.83
N VAL A 133 -4.22 -13.88 -2.54
CA VAL A 133 -4.93 -15.07 -2.05
C VAL A 133 -6.45 -14.98 -2.24
N SER A 134 -7.00 -13.77 -2.21
CA SER A 134 -8.45 -13.56 -2.12
C SER A 134 -9.06 -13.03 -3.39
N VAL A 135 -8.40 -12.06 -4.03
CA VAL A 135 -8.97 -11.31 -5.16
C VAL A 135 -8.51 -11.92 -6.47
N LEU A 136 -7.20 -12.09 -6.65
CA LEU A 136 -6.62 -12.64 -7.89
C LEU A 136 -7.31 -13.93 -8.38
N PRO A 137 -7.61 -14.94 -7.53
CA PRO A 137 -8.25 -16.16 -8.00
C PRO A 137 -9.67 -15.92 -8.54
N GLN A 138 -10.38 -14.89 -8.07
CA GLN A 138 -11.74 -14.60 -8.53
C GLN A 138 -11.80 -14.11 -9.98
N PHE A 139 -10.66 -13.68 -10.52
CA PHE A 139 -10.53 -13.23 -11.89
C PHE A 139 -9.94 -14.31 -12.81
N LEU A 140 -9.56 -15.47 -12.26
CA LEU A 140 -9.11 -16.61 -13.04
C LEU A 140 -10.26 -17.59 -13.24
N ASP A 141 -10.53 -17.96 -14.49
CA ASP A 141 -11.44 -19.05 -14.83
C ASP A 141 -10.73 -20.40 -14.54
N PRO A 142 -11.21 -21.22 -13.59
CA PRO A 142 -10.53 -22.47 -13.22
C PRO A 142 -10.32 -23.44 -14.39
N GLN A 143 -11.14 -23.35 -15.45
CA GLN A 143 -11.05 -24.27 -16.59
C GLN A 143 -10.25 -23.73 -17.78
N ARG A 144 -10.00 -22.42 -17.82
CA ARG A 144 -9.37 -21.75 -18.97
C ARG A 144 -8.16 -20.90 -18.61
N ALA A 145 -7.98 -20.56 -17.34
CA ALA A 145 -6.90 -19.70 -16.90
C ALA A 145 -5.56 -20.40 -16.98
N THR A 146 -4.56 -19.68 -17.46
CA THR A 146 -3.18 -20.11 -17.54
C THR A 146 -2.33 -19.47 -16.44
N VAL A 147 -1.13 -20.01 -16.21
CA VAL A 147 -0.13 -19.35 -15.35
C VAL A 147 0.20 -17.94 -15.85
N ALA A 148 0.15 -17.72 -17.18
CA ALA A 148 0.38 -16.40 -17.77
C ALA A 148 -0.72 -15.39 -17.38
N ASP A 149 -2.00 -15.81 -17.34
CA ASP A 149 -3.09 -14.95 -16.85
C ASP A 149 -2.88 -14.56 -15.38
N ALA A 150 -2.49 -15.52 -14.54
CA ALA A 150 -2.21 -15.28 -13.13
C ALA A 150 -1.01 -14.33 -12.93
N LEU A 151 0.06 -14.51 -13.71
CA LEU A 151 1.23 -13.63 -13.71
C LEU A 151 0.90 -12.21 -14.19
N LEU A 152 0.05 -12.09 -15.21
CA LEU A 152 -0.42 -10.78 -15.69
C LEU A 152 -1.15 -10.03 -14.56
N LEU A 153 -2.11 -10.67 -13.90
CA LEU A 153 -2.82 -10.07 -12.77
C LEU A 153 -1.91 -9.74 -11.58
N ALA A 154 -0.94 -10.61 -11.29
CA ALA A 154 0.04 -10.40 -10.24
C ALA A 154 0.92 -9.17 -10.50
N LEU A 155 1.44 -9.05 -11.72
CA LEU A 155 2.29 -7.94 -12.15
C LEU A 155 1.51 -6.63 -12.27
N THR A 156 0.25 -6.67 -12.70
CA THR A 156 -0.61 -5.48 -12.73
C THR A 156 -0.72 -4.84 -11.34
N VAL A 157 -0.93 -5.63 -10.29
CA VAL A 157 -0.96 -5.12 -8.90
C VAL A 157 0.38 -4.52 -8.50
N ALA A 158 1.49 -5.22 -8.79
CA ALA A 158 2.83 -4.76 -8.45
C ALA A 158 3.16 -3.43 -9.14
N VAL A 159 2.85 -3.31 -10.44
CA VAL A 159 3.07 -2.09 -11.23
C VAL A 159 2.19 -0.95 -10.73
N VAL A 160 0.88 -1.16 -10.62
CA VAL A 160 -0.06 -0.11 -10.18
C VAL A 160 0.32 0.41 -8.79
N GLY A 161 0.62 -0.49 -7.84
CA GLY A 161 1.05 -0.12 -6.50
C GLY A 161 2.37 0.65 -6.49
N THR A 162 3.34 0.21 -7.29
CA THR A 162 4.65 0.87 -7.38
C THR A 162 4.55 2.26 -8.03
N CYS A 163 3.77 2.40 -9.10
CA CYS A 163 3.50 3.69 -9.74
C CYS A 163 2.86 4.68 -8.76
N TRP A 164 1.87 4.23 -7.99
CA TRP A 164 1.25 5.04 -6.94
C TRP A 164 2.25 5.49 -5.88
N LEU A 165 3.08 4.56 -5.37
CA LEU A 165 4.10 4.84 -4.37
C LEU A 165 5.18 5.81 -4.87
N ILE A 166 5.63 5.66 -6.12
CA ILE A 166 6.55 6.60 -6.76
C ILE A 166 5.90 7.98 -6.88
N GLY A 167 4.64 8.05 -7.34
CA GLY A 167 3.89 9.30 -7.43
C GLY A 167 3.84 10.03 -6.07
N LEU A 168 3.48 9.31 -5.01
CA LEU A 168 3.47 9.84 -3.64
C LEU A 168 4.85 10.29 -3.17
N ALA A 169 5.90 9.49 -3.41
CA ALA A 169 7.26 9.85 -3.05
C ALA A 169 7.73 11.14 -3.74
N LEU A 170 7.47 11.26 -5.05
CA LEU A 170 7.84 12.44 -5.83
C LEU A 170 7.06 13.68 -5.39
N ALA A 171 5.76 13.53 -5.12
CA ALA A 171 4.92 14.59 -4.58
C ALA A 171 5.43 15.06 -3.22
N ALA A 172 5.74 14.13 -2.30
CA ALA A 172 6.28 14.43 -0.98
C ALA A 172 7.62 15.20 -1.07
N VAL A 173 8.54 14.76 -1.94
CA VAL A 173 9.81 15.46 -2.15
C VAL A 173 9.61 16.84 -2.78
N ARG A 174 8.67 16.99 -3.73
CA ARG A 174 8.38 18.28 -4.37
C ARG A 174 7.73 19.28 -3.41
N MET A 175 6.90 18.79 -2.50
CA MET A 175 6.25 19.60 -1.46
C MET A 175 7.16 19.85 -0.26
N ARG A 176 8.29 19.14 -0.11
CA ARG A 176 9.26 19.33 0.97
C ARG A 176 9.73 20.77 1.10
N GLY A 177 9.96 21.47 -0.02
CA GLY A 177 10.34 22.89 -0.03
C GLY A 177 9.23 23.86 0.36
N TRP A 178 7.96 23.50 0.11
CA TRP A 178 6.80 24.27 0.55
C TRP A 178 6.52 24.03 2.04
N LEU A 179 6.56 22.78 2.50
CA LEU A 179 6.42 22.37 3.89
C LEU A 179 7.56 22.89 4.79
N SER A 180 8.77 23.06 4.25
CA SER A 180 9.89 23.68 4.96
C SER A 180 9.87 25.21 4.92
N SER A 181 8.99 25.82 4.12
CA SER A 181 8.91 27.28 4.01
C SER A 181 8.32 27.91 5.28
N ARG A 182 8.85 29.07 5.66
CA ARG A 182 8.33 29.85 6.81
C ARG A 182 6.83 30.16 6.67
N ARG A 183 6.31 30.31 5.45
CA ARG A 183 4.89 30.56 5.19
C ARG A 183 4.02 29.34 5.53
N ALA A 184 4.40 28.13 5.12
CA ALA A 184 3.62 26.93 5.43
C ALA A 184 3.62 26.63 6.93
N ARG A 185 4.76 26.78 7.61
CA ARG A 185 4.83 26.66 9.08
C ARG A 185 3.94 27.70 9.76
N ARG A 186 4.03 28.97 9.36
CA ARG A 186 3.19 30.04 9.92
C ARG A 186 1.69 29.81 9.67
N SER A 187 1.30 29.27 8.52
CA SER A 187 -0.09 28.91 8.23
C SER A 187 -0.56 27.73 9.07
N LEU A 188 0.26 26.69 9.24
CA LEU A 188 -0.04 25.56 10.13
C LEU A 188 -0.15 26.00 11.59
N ASP A 189 0.78 26.84 12.05
CA ASP A 189 0.77 27.42 13.40
C ASP A 189 -0.44 28.34 13.61
N ALA A 190 -0.85 29.11 12.59
CA ALA A 190 -2.03 29.97 12.66
C ALA A 190 -3.34 29.16 12.71
N VAL A 191 -3.44 28.08 11.92
CA VAL A 191 -4.61 27.18 11.95
C VAL A 191 -4.67 26.41 13.27
N ALA A 192 -3.54 25.89 13.75
CA ALA A 192 -3.47 25.23 15.05
C ALA A 192 -3.80 26.20 16.19
N GLY A 193 -3.26 27.42 16.15
CA GLY A 193 -3.53 28.47 17.13
C GLY A 193 -4.99 28.92 17.14
N THR A 194 -5.60 29.11 15.96
CA THR A 194 -7.04 29.44 15.87
C THR A 194 -7.92 28.29 16.32
N ALA A 195 -7.56 27.04 16.01
CA ALA A 195 -8.26 25.87 16.53
C ALA A 195 -8.17 25.78 18.06
N PHE A 196 -6.99 26.00 18.66
CA PHE A 196 -6.82 26.00 20.12
C PHE A 196 -7.55 27.16 20.80
N LEU A 197 -7.52 28.36 20.23
CA LEU A 197 -8.28 29.51 20.75
C LEU A 197 -9.79 29.27 20.65
N GLY A 198 -10.27 28.70 19.54
CA GLY A 198 -11.66 28.30 19.38
C GLY A 198 -12.07 27.24 20.40
N PHE A 199 -11.21 26.25 20.64
CA PHE A 199 -11.46 25.20 21.64
C PHE A 199 -11.45 25.75 23.08
N GLY A 200 -10.51 26.65 23.40
CA GLY A 200 -10.44 27.32 24.69
C GLY A 200 -11.63 28.24 24.96
N GLY A 201 -12.06 29.00 23.95
CA GLY A 201 -13.28 29.81 24.02
C GLY A 201 -14.54 28.97 24.18
N ALA A 202 -14.66 27.87 23.44
CA ALA A 202 -15.77 26.94 23.58
C ALA A 202 -15.82 26.27 24.96
N MET A 203 -14.67 25.98 25.57
CA MET A 203 -14.61 25.49 26.95
C MET A 203 -15.01 26.55 27.97
N ALA A 204 -14.59 27.81 27.79
CA ALA A 204 -14.94 28.91 28.69
C ALA A 204 -16.43 29.29 28.64
N LEU A 205 -17.12 28.99 27.54
CA LEU A 205 -18.56 29.24 27.38
C LEU A 205 -19.44 28.07 27.85
N ASN A 206 -18.87 26.88 28.05
CA ASN A 206 -19.58 25.67 28.48
C ASN A 206 -19.15 25.17 29.87
N GLY A 207 -18.43 25.99 30.65
CA GLY A 207 -18.08 25.77 32.05
C GLY A 207 -18.61 26.89 32.93
#